data_AF-A0A9X1LE61-F1
#
_entry.id   AF-A0A9X1LE61-F1
#
_cell.length_a   1.000
_cell.length_b   1.000
_cell.length_c   1.000
_cell.angle_alpha   90.00
_cell.angle_beta   90.00
_cell.angle_gamma   90.00
#
_symmetry.space_group_name_H-M   'P 1'
#
loop_
_entity.id
_entity.type
_entity.pdbx_description
1 polymer ?
#
loop_
_entity_poly.entity_id
_entity_poly.type
_entity_poly.pdbx_seq_one_letter_code
_entity_poly.pdbx_strand_id
1 'polypeptide(L)'
;MLIFFTIVGVILCVSVLPFLRWRAKQKALKEKILARLSSRSEHLLYSIEMVSDRYLIKETKIFIFEHLVSVLSGLVRAGHQSEFVTKKEELVRMATELRLGQMPETKDRVSNQEQFDHMGKALSYLIKEIRVMPENFGTSRALVRHHLLLLRYANALAYRDLLVHQAKQDLDNDRKSQALEKLRDALAIIEKNGSVELSKKEKARLQMMIKDVESRLFTKDSSETE
;
A
#
# COMPACT_ATOMS: atom_id res chain seq x y z
N MET A 1 -66.86 8.66 -16.32
CA MET A 1 -66.18 7.38 -16.02
C MET A 1 -65.19 7.00 -17.12
N LEU A 2 -65.64 6.69 -18.36
CA LEU A 2 -64.75 6.25 -19.46
C LEU A 2 -63.60 7.22 -19.79
N ILE A 3 -63.88 8.53 -19.86
CA ILE A 3 -62.87 9.57 -20.17
C ILE A 3 -61.76 9.63 -19.10
N PHE A 4 -62.13 9.42 -17.82
CA PHE A 4 -61.18 9.41 -16.72
C PHE A 4 -60.23 8.19 -16.82
N PHE A 5 -60.77 7.01 -17.12
CA PHE A 5 -59.94 5.80 -17.33
C PHE A 5 -59.00 5.93 -18.53
N THR A 6 -59.44 6.56 -19.62
CA THR A 6 -58.57 6.81 -20.78
C THR A 6 -57.45 7.80 -20.46
N ILE A 7 -57.75 8.88 -19.73
CA ILE A 7 -56.74 9.88 -19.34
C ILE A 7 -55.72 9.26 -18.37
N VAL A 8 -56.18 8.51 -17.36
CA VAL A 8 -55.29 7.82 -16.40
C VAL A 8 -54.44 6.76 -17.10
N GLY A 9 -55.02 6.00 -18.03
CA GLY A 9 -54.28 5.00 -18.82
C GLY A 9 -53.18 5.60 -19.69
N VAL A 10 -53.44 6.75 -20.34
CA VAL A 10 -52.43 7.47 -21.14
C VAL A 10 -51.33 8.03 -20.25
N ILE A 11 -51.66 8.63 -19.10
CA ILE A 11 -50.65 9.14 -18.15
C ILE A 11 -49.77 8.01 -17.61
N LEU A 12 -50.33 6.85 -17.29
CA LEU A 12 -49.58 5.66 -16.89
C LEU A 12 -48.65 5.16 -18.01
N CYS A 13 -49.15 5.08 -19.26
CA CYS A 13 -48.31 4.65 -20.38
C CYS A 13 -47.16 5.61 -20.68
N VAL A 14 -47.41 6.93 -20.61
CA VAL A 14 -46.40 7.97 -20.86
C VAL A 14 -45.36 8.03 -19.75
N SER A 15 -45.72 7.70 -18.50
CA SER A 15 -44.79 7.71 -17.35
C SER A 15 -43.97 6.43 -17.17
N VAL A 16 -44.45 5.28 -17.67
CA VAL A 16 -43.73 3.99 -17.57
C VAL A 16 -42.45 3.96 -18.40
N LEU A 17 -42.44 4.47 -19.63
CA LEU A 17 -41.25 4.45 -20.50
C LEU A 17 -40.06 5.27 -19.95
N PRO A 18 -40.25 6.53 -19.48
CA PRO A 18 -39.21 7.28 -18.79
C PRO A 18 -38.73 6.58 -17.51
N PHE A 19 -39.64 5.99 -16.73
CA PHE A 19 -39.29 5.28 -15.49
C PHE A 19 -38.43 4.04 -15.77
N LEU A 20 -38.74 3.26 -16.79
CA LEU A 20 -37.92 2.11 -17.21
C LEU A 20 -36.52 2.55 -17.68
N ARG A 21 -36.44 3.62 -18.49
CA ARG A 21 -35.15 4.19 -18.93
C ARG A 21 -34.33 4.71 -17.74
N TRP A 22 -34.97 5.39 -16.79
CA TRP A 22 -34.32 5.86 -15.56
C TRP A 22 -33.83 4.68 -14.72
N ARG A 23 -34.64 3.64 -14.53
CA ARG A 23 -34.24 2.43 -13.81
C ARG A 23 -33.09 1.69 -14.49
N ALA A 24 -33.09 1.60 -15.82
CA ALA A 24 -31.98 1.03 -16.58
C ALA A 24 -30.69 1.86 -16.40
N LYS A 25 -30.78 3.20 -16.46
CA LYS A 25 -29.65 4.10 -16.17
C LYS A 25 -29.12 3.90 -14.74
N GLN A 26 -30.00 3.80 -13.75
CA GLN A 26 -29.59 3.55 -12.36
C GLN A 26 -28.90 2.19 -12.19
N LYS A 27 -29.42 1.14 -12.82
CA LYS A 27 -28.76 -0.18 -12.83
C LYS A 27 -27.36 -0.10 -13.45
N ALA A 28 -27.23 0.52 -14.62
CA ALA A 28 -25.95 0.67 -15.30
C ALA A 28 -24.95 1.50 -14.48
N LEU A 29 -25.39 2.57 -13.81
CA LEU A 29 -24.54 3.36 -12.92
C LEU A 29 -24.10 2.54 -11.71
N LYS A 30 -25.01 1.81 -11.07
CA LYS A 30 -24.71 0.93 -9.94
C LYS A 30 -23.68 -0.13 -10.34
N GLU A 31 -23.87 -0.77 -11.49
CA GLU A 31 -22.96 -1.77 -12.02
C GLU A 31 -21.57 -1.19 -12.30
N LYS A 32 -21.47 -0.01 -12.92
CA LYS A 32 -20.19 0.70 -13.11
C LYS A 32 -19.47 1.00 -11.80
N ILE A 33 -20.21 1.42 -10.77
CA ILE A 33 -19.63 1.70 -9.45
C ILE A 33 -19.09 0.42 -8.81
N LEU A 34 -19.87 -0.67 -8.86
CA LEU A 34 -19.47 -1.97 -8.31
C LEU A 34 -18.27 -2.56 -9.05
N ALA A 35 -18.25 -2.47 -10.38
CA ALA A 35 -17.11 -2.91 -11.20
C ALA A 35 -15.85 -2.10 -10.89
N ARG A 36 -15.97 -0.77 -10.73
CA ARG A 36 -14.84 0.08 -10.34
C ARG A 36 -14.33 -0.26 -8.95
N LEU A 37 -15.23 -0.52 -8.00
CA LEU A 37 -14.87 -0.93 -6.64
C LEU A 37 -14.12 -2.27 -6.67
N SER A 38 -14.65 -3.26 -7.39
CA SER A 38 -14.02 -4.57 -7.59
C SER A 38 -12.61 -4.45 -8.17
N SER A 39 -12.45 -3.71 -9.27
CA SER A 39 -11.15 -3.52 -9.92
C SER A 39 -10.14 -2.81 -8.99
N ARG A 40 -10.57 -1.77 -8.25
CA ARG A 40 -9.71 -1.10 -7.28
C ARG A 40 -9.26 -2.02 -6.15
N SER A 41 -10.16 -2.87 -5.64
CA SER A 41 -9.85 -3.84 -4.59
C SER A 41 -8.92 -4.94 -5.08
N GLU A 42 -9.02 -5.36 -6.34
CA GLU A 42 -8.08 -6.29 -6.95
C GLU A 42 -6.68 -5.68 -7.09
N HIS A 43 -6.57 -4.45 -7.60
CA HIS A 43 -5.29 -3.74 -7.64
C HIS A 43 -4.71 -3.49 -6.24
N LEU A 44 -5.57 -3.32 -5.24
CA LEU A 44 -5.16 -3.16 -3.85
C LEU A 44 -4.58 -4.47 -3.30
N LEU A 45 -5.24 -5.60 -3.55
CA LEU A 45 -4.72 -6.93 -3.19
C LEU A 45 -3.36 -7.19 -3.86
N TYR A 46 -3.27 -6.99 -5.17
CA TYR A 46 -2.02 -7.14 -5.92
C TYR A 46 -0.89 -6.26 -5.36
N SER A 47 -1.19 -5.01 -5.00
CA SER A 47 -0.20 -4.10 -4.43
C SER A 47 0.31 -4.55 -3.05
N ILE A 48 -0.51 -5.25 -2.26
CA ILE A 48 -0.09 -5.81 -0.97
C ILE A 48 0.85 -6.99 -1.20
N GLU A 49 0.53 -7.87 -2.14
CA GLU A 49 1.33 -9.06 -2.47
C GLU A 49 2.69 -8.70 -3.06
N MET A 50 2.78 -7.57 -3.76
CA MET A 50 4.03 -7.06 -4.34
C MET A 50 5.00 -6.48 -3.29
N VAL A 51 4.51 -6.08 -2.11
CA VAL A 51 5.34 -5.46 -1.08
C VAL A 51 5.81 -6.52 -0.08
N SER A 52 7.13 -6.72 0.00
CA SER A 52 7.76 -7.61 0.98
C SER A 52 7.35 -7.26 2.42
N ASP A 53 7.13 -8.28 3.25
CA ASP A 53 6.74 -8.14 4.67
C ASP A 53 7.83 -7.46 5.51
N ARG A 54 9.05 -7.33 4.97
CA ARG A 54 10.09 -6.44 5.51
C ARG A 54 9.61 -5.00 5.65
N TYR A 55 8.81 -4.52 4.69
CA TYR A 55 8.40 -3.13 4.56
C TYR A 55 6.97 -2.92 5.03
N LEU A 56 6.08 -3.87 4.75
CA LEU A 56 4.67 -3.76 5.13
C LEU A 56 4.44 -4.32 6.53
N ILE A 57 4.28 -3.43 7.51
CA ILE A 57 4.01 -3.80 8.90
C ILE A 57 2.72 -4.62 8.98
N LYS A 58 2.76 -5.74 9.73
CA LYS A 58 1.66 -6.69 9.91
C LYS A 58 0.32 -6.02 10.22
N GLU A 59 0.30 -5.05 11.13
CA GLU A 59 -0.91 -4.31 11.50
C GLU A 59 -1.53 -3.56 10.30
N THR A 60 -0.71 -2.95 9.45
CA THR A 60 -1.17 -2.28 8.23
C THR A 60 -1.68 -3.30 7.21
N LYS A 61 -1.02 -4.46 7.09
CA LYS A 61 -1.49 -5.55 6.23
C LYS A 61 -2.87 -6.03 6.68
N ILE A 62 -3.05 -6.30 7.98
CA ILE A 62 -4.35 -6.69 8.56
C ILE A 62 -5.43 -5.64 8.26
N PHE A 63 -5.14 -4.37 8.52
CA PHE A 63 -6.07 -3.26 8.27
C PHE A 63 -6.57 -3.25 6.82
N ILE A 64 -5.68 -3.46 5.85
CA ILE A 64 -6.06 -3.47 4.43
C ILE A 64 -6.85 -4.74 4.07
N PHE A 65 -6.46 -5.92 4.59
CA PHE A 65 -7.19 -7.17 4.36
C PHE A 65 -8.62 -7.10 4.93
N GLU A 66 -8.80 -6.50 6.11
CA GLU A 66 -10.14 -6.29 6.69
C GLU A 66 -11.01 -5.40 5.81
N HIS A 67 -10.44 -4.34 5.26
CA HIS A 67 -11.11 -3.50 4.28
C HIS A 67 -11.53 -4.31 3.05
N LEU A 68 -10.62 -5.10 2.46
CA LEU A 68 -10.89 -5.93 1.30
C LEU A 68 -12.02 -6.96 1.56
N VAL A 69 -11.99 -7.65 2.71
CA VAL A 69 -13.03 -8.61 3.11
C VAL A 69 -14.40 -7.94 3.25
N SER A 70 -14.44 -6.73 3.82
CA SER A 70 -15.69 -5.99 3.98
C SER A 70 -16.21 -5.43 2.64
N VAL A 71 -15.34 -4.97 1.74
CA VAL A 71 -15.70 -4.62 0.36
C VAL A 71 -16.30 -5.82 -0.38
N LEU A 72 -15.63 -6.97 -0.30
CA LEU A 72 -16.07 -8.20 -0.95
C LEU A 72 -17.45 -8.62 -0.42
N SER A 73 -17.66 -8.56 0.88
CA SER A 73 -18.98 -8.81 1.50
C SER A 73 -20.06 -7.84 1.00
N GLY A 74 -19.70 -6.60 0.70
CA GLY A 74 -20.58 -5.63 0.03
C GLY A 74 -20.92 -6.01 -1.41
N LEU A 75 -19.92 -6.43 -2.21
CA LEU A 75 -20.09 -6.85 -3.60
C LEU A 75 -20.99 -8.08 -3.71
N VAL A 76 -20.78 -9.09 -2.85
CA VAL A 76 -21.61 -10.31 -2.81
C VAL A 76 -23.06 -9.98 -2.45
N ARG A 77 -23.29 -9.15 -1.43
CA ARG A 77 -24.65 -8.70 -1.06
C ARG A 77 -25.33 -7.91 -2.18
N ALA A 78 -24.56 -7.20 -2.99
CA ALA A 78 -25.07 -6.47 -4.15
C ALA A 78 -25.34 -7.36 -5.38
N GLY A 79 -25.02 -8.66 -5.31
CA GLY A 79 -25.14 -9.60 -6.44
C GLY A 79 -24.14 -9.35 -7.56
N HIS A 80 -23.04 -8.64 -7.29
CA HIS A 80 -21.99 -8.40 -8.29
C HIS A 80 -21.11 -9.64 -8.43
N GLN A 81 -20.77 -9.98 -9.67
CA GLN A 81 -19.88 -11.10 -10.00
C GLN A 81 -18.65 -10.55 -10.71
N SER A 82 -17.47 -10.95 -10.23
CA SER A 82 -16.17 -10.57 -10.79
C SER A 82 -15.10 -11.57 -10.34
N GLU A 83 -13.93 -11.56 -10.98
CA GLU A 83 -12.78 -12.38 -10.56
C GLU A 83 -12.35 -12.08 -9.11
N PHE A 84 -12.46 -10.82 -8.69
CA PHE A 84 -12.19 -10.46 -7.30
C PHE A 84 -13.19 -11.12 -6.33
N VAL A 85 -14.47 -11.24 -6.70
CA VAL A 85 -15.48 -11.91 -5.86
C VAL A 85 -15.23 -13.42 -5.77
N THR A 86 -14.66 -14.04 -6.81
CA THR A 86 -14.29 -15.47 -6.76
C THR A 86 -13.14 -15.75 -5.78
N LYS A 87 -12.31 -14.74 -5.47
CA LYS A 87 -11.22 -14.83 -4.48
C LYS A 87 -11.70 -14.75 -3.02
N LYS A 88 -13.01 -14.82 -2.75
CA LYS A 88 -13.61 -14.66 -1.41
C LYS A 88 -13.00 -15.57 -0.35
N GLU A 89 -13.06 -16.87 -0.60
CA GLU A 89 -12.66 -17.87 0.39
C GLU A 89 -11.17 -17.76 0.70
N GLU A 90 -10.38 -17.55 -0.35
CA GLU A 90 -8.95 -17.31 -0.25
C GLU A 90 -8.63 -16.05 0.57
N LEU A 91 -9.30 -14.93 0.30
CA LEU A 91 -9.07 -13.67 1.00
C LEU A 91 -9.45 -13.74 2.48
N VAL A 92 -10.56 -14.43 2.80
CA VAL A 92 -10.98 -14.67 4.19
C VAL A 92 -9.99 -15.57 4.91
N ARG A 93 -9.49 -16.61 4.23
CA ARG A 93 -8.43 -17.48 4.75
C ARG A 93 -7.15 -16.69 5.02
N MET A 94 -6.65 -15.93 4.05
CA MET A 94 -5.47 -15.09 4.19
C MET A 94 -5.60 -14.09 5.35
N ALA A 95 -6.75 -13.42 5.48
CA ALA A 95 -7.00 -12.50 6.59
C ALA A 95 -6.96 -13.22 7.95
N THR A 96 -7.43 -14.47 8.01
CA THR A 96 -7.45 -15.29 9.23
C THR A 96 -6.05 -15.77 9.58
N GLU A 97 -5.32 -16.36 8.62
CA GLU A 97 -3.93 -16.79 8.78
C GLU A 97 -3.02 -15.62 9.18
N LEU A 98 -3.23 -14.44 8.59
CA LEU A 98 -2.46 -13.24 8.93
C LEU A 98 -2.69 -12.82 10.39
N ARG A 99 -3.95 -12.83 10.86
CA ARG A 99 -4.28 -12.53 12.27
C ARG A 99 -3.63 -13.54 13.21
N LEU A 100 -3.71 -14.83 12.87
CA LEU A 100 -3.10 -15.92 13.65
C LEU A 100 -1.56 -15.95 13.56
N GLY A 101 -0.95 -15.16 12.66
CA GLY A 101 0.50 -15.15 12.46
C GLY A 101 1.02 -16.40 11.76
N GLN A 102 0.19 -17.05 10.96
CA GLN A 102 0.48 -18.31 10.26
C GLN A 102 0.90 -18.09 8.80
N MET A 103 0.76 -16.87 8.26
CA MET A 103 1.24 -16.58 6.91
C MET A 103 2.77 -16.58 6.88
N PRO A 104 3.39 -17.23 5.88
CA PRO A 104 4.83 -17.14 5.67
C PRO A 104 5.23 -15.68 5.38
N GLU A 105 6.23 -15.18 6.10
CA GLU A 105 6.73 -13.81 5.92
C GLU A 105 7.90 -13.79 4.93
N THR A 106 7.80 -12.95 3.91
CA THR A 106 8.90 -12.63 2.99
C THR A 106 9.67 -11.43 3.54
N LYS A 107 10.98 -11.59 3.81
CA LYS A 107 11.81 -10.52 4.40
C LYS A 107 12.87 -9.99 3.44
N ASP A 108 12.61 -10.15 2.15
CA ASP A 108 13.53 -9.77 1.09
C ASP A 108 13.75 -8.27 1.09
N ARG A 109 15.01 -7.89 0.89
CA ARG A 109 15.44 -6.50 0.80
C ARG A 109 15.51 -6.07 -0.65
N VAL A 110 15.17 -4.83 -0.91
CA VAL A 110 15.52 -4.14 -2.15
C VAL A 110 17.03 -4.19 -2.33
N SER A 111 17.44 -4.66 -3.51
CA SER A 111 18.84 -4.80 -3.90
C SER A 111 19.17 -4.01 -5.17
N ASN A 112 18.17 -3.54 -5.92
CA ASN A 112 18.38 -2.79 -7.14
C ASN A 112 17.28 -1.73 -7.35
N GLN A 113 17.51 -0.82 -8.28
CA GLN A 113 16.61 0.30 -8.58
C GLN A 113 15.25 -0.17 -9.10
N GLU A 114 15.22 -1.22 -9.93
CA GLU A 114 13.98 -1.76 -10.48
C GLU A 114 13.05 -2.28 -9.38
N GLN A 115 13.57 -3.07 -8.44
CA GLN A 115 12.82 -3.54 -7.27
C GLN A 115 12.30 -2.36 -6.43
N PHE A 116 13.12 -1.33 -6.24
CA PHE A 116 12.69 -0.12 -5.54
C PHE A 116 11.54 0.58 -6.26
N ASP A 117 11.63 0.76 -7.58
CA ASP A 117 10.62 1.46 -8.38
C ASP A 117 9.30 0.68 -8.41
N HIS A 118 9.35 -0.64 -8.55
CA HIS A 118 8.18 -1.51 -8.51
C HIS A 118 7.48 -1.44 -7.15
N MET A 119 8.25 -1.54 -6.06
CA MET A 119 7.69 -1.45 -4.72
C MET A 119 7.19 -0.03 -4.40
N GLY A 120 7.88 1.00 -4.87
CA GLY A 120 7.48 2.40 -4.73
C GLY A 120 6.15 2.69 -5.42
N LYS A 121 5.89 2.10 -6.60
CA LYS A 121 4.58 2.16 -7.27
C LYS A 121 3.49 1.48 -6.44
N ALA A 122 3.74 0.28 -5.92
CA ALA A 122 2.79 -0.44 -5.07
C ALA A 122 2.47 0.35 -3.79
N LEU A 123 3.49 0.84 -3.07
CA LEU A 123 3.33 1.65 -1.86
C LEU A 123 2.59 2.97 -2.13
N SER A 124 2.86 3.62 -3.28
CA SER A 124 2.15 4.84 -3.68
C SER A 124 0.67 4.58 -3.94
N TYR A 125 0.35 3.44 -4.58
CA TYR A 125 -1.03 3.00 -4.77
C TYR A 125 -1.71 2.73 -3.42
N LEU A 126 -1.06 2.01 -2.50
CA LEU A 126 -1.57 1.76 -1.16
C LEU A 126 -1.86 3.06 -0.39
N ILE A 127 -0.94 4.04 -0.45
CA ILE A 127 -1.11 5.36 0.17
C ILE A 127 -2.34 6.08 -0.41
N LYS A 128 -2.54 6.02 -1.72
CA LYS A 128 -3.68 6.67 -2.39
C LYS A 128 -5.00 6.04 -1.97
N GLU A 129 -5.05 4.71 -1.93
CA GLU A 129 -6.27 3.97 -1.56
C GLU A 129 -6.62 4.14 -0.08
N ILE A 130 -5.65 4.02 0.83
CA ILE A 130 -5.89 4.21 2.27
C ILE A 130 -6.38 5.63 2.57
N ARG A 131 -5.87 6.65 1.87
CA ARG A 131 -6.26 8.05 2.09
C ARG A 131 -7.76 8.29 1.90
N VAL A 132 -8.39 7.56 0.98
CA VAL A 132 -9.82 7.73 0.65
C VAL A 132 -10.74 6.76 1.40
N MET A 133 -10.20 5.89 2.27
CA MET A 133 -11.01 4.97 3.08
C MET A 133 -11.96 5.65 4.06
N PRO A 134 -11.64 6.78 4.74
CA PRO A 134 -12.58 7.42 5.66
C PRO A 134 -13.90 7.82 4.99
N GLU A 135 -13.81 8.30 3.74
CA GLU A 135 -14.95 8.79 2.96
C GLU A 135 -15.84 7.66 2.47
N ASN A 136 -15.23 6.51 2.18
CA ASN A 136 -15.92 5.37 1.55
C ASN A 136 -16.32 4.27 2.55
N PHE A 137 -15.77 4.27 3.76
CA PHE A 137 -15.83 3.13 4.67
C PHE A 137 -16.08 3.48 6.15
N GLY A 138 -16.21 4.76 6.49
CA GLY A 138 -16.45 5.18 7.87
C GLY A 138 -15.26 4.93 8.82
N THR A 139 -14.07 4.67 8.28
CA THR A 139 -12.86 4.46 9.09
C THR A 139 -12.44 5.76 9.77
N SER A 140 -12.01 5.67 11.03
CA SER A 140 -11.46 6.81 11.77
C SER A 140 -10.30 7.46 11.02
N ARG A 141 -10.35 8.79 10.89
CA ARG A 141 -9.26 9.59 10.29
C ARG A 141 -7.93 9.41 11.05
N ALA A 142 -7.98 9.18 12.37
CA ALA A 142 -6.79 8.95 13.17
C ALA A 142 -6.10 7.63 12.80
N LEU A 143 -6.89 6.55 12.67
CA LEU A 143 -6.40 5.24 12.25
C LEU A 143 -5.80 5.28 10.83
N VAL A 144 -6.47 5.97 9.91
CA VAL A 144 -5.96 6.16 8.55
C VAL A 144 -4.65 6.95 8.54
N ARG A 145 -4.54 8.03 9.32
CA ARG A 145 -3.27 8.77 9.45
C ARG A 145 -2.13 7.90 9.98
N HIS A 146 -2.42 7.02 10.93
CA HIS A 146 -1.45 6.06 11.46
C HIS A 146 -0.92 5.14 10.36
N HIS A 147 -1.79 4.45 9.61
CA HIS A 147 -1.34 3.58 8.52
C HIS A 147 -0.64 4.33 7.38
N LEU A 148 -1.05 5.57 7.08
CA LEU A 148 -0.33 6.41 6.12
C LEU A 148 1.08 6.76 6.58
N LEU A 149 1.30 6.98 7.88
CA LEU A 149 2.64 7.17 8.44
C LEU A 149 3.49 5.90 8.25
N LEU A 150 2.92 4.73 8.56
CA LEU A 150 3.61 3.45 8.41
C LEU A 150 3.99 3.14 6.95
N LEU A 151 3.10 3.39 5.99
CA LEU A 151 3.40 3.20 4.57
C LEU A 151 4.47 4.18 4.04
N ARG A 152 4.48 5.42 4.52
CA ARG A 152 5.56 6.37 4.17
C ARG A 152 6.90 5.91 4.72
N TYR A 153 6.90 5.40 5.94
CA TYR A 153 8.09 4.79 6.53
C TYR A 153 8.54 3.54 5.75
N ALA A 154 7.62 2.70 5.28
CA ALA A 154 7.93 1.54 4.43
C ALA A 154 8.71 1.96 3.16
N ASN A 155 8.29 3.04 2.50
CA ASN A 155 8.99 3.57 1.34
C ASN A 155 10.38 4.14 1.70
N ALA A 156 10.49 4.83 2.84
CA ALA A 156 11.77 5.33 3.33
C ALA A 156 12.74 4.17 3.66
N LEU A 157 12.23 3.10 4.27
CA LEU A 157 13.01 1.90 4.60
C LEU A 157 13.49 1.16 3.34
N ALA A 158 12.64 1.08 2.31
CA ALA A 158 13.00 0.54 1.01
C ALA A 158 14.16 1.31 0.37
N TYR A 159 14.06 2.65 0.37
CA TYR A 159 15.10 3.49 -0.21
C TYR A 159 16.41 3.39 0.57
N ARG A 160 16.32 3.33 1.90
CA ARG A 160 17.47 3.06 2.77
C ARG A 160 18.18 1.76 2.39
N ASP A 161 17.44 0.70 2.08
CA ASP A 161 18.06 -0.58 1.73
C ASP A 161 18.77 -0.55 0.39
N LEU A 162 18.18 0.13 -0.60
CA LEU A 162 18.84 0.39 -1.87
C LEU A 162 20.16 1.14 -1.67
N LEU A 163 20.14 2.24 -0.90
CA LEU A 163 21.34 3.03 -0.63
C LEU A 163 22.41 2.23 0.10
N VAL A 164 22.02 1.39 1.06
CA VAL A 164 22.96 0.49 1.74
C VAL A 164 23.51 -0.58 0.82
N HIS A 165 22.72 -1.12 -0.09
CA HIS A 165 23.21 -2.07 -1.08
C HIS A 165 24.23 -1.41 -2.02
N GLN A 166 23.93 -0.23 -2.55
CA GLN A 166 24.83 0.55 -3.39
C GLN A 166 26.10 0.96 -2.63
N ALA A 167 26.00 1.36 -1.36
CA ALA A 167 27.15 1.67 -0.52
C ALA A 167 28.08 0.45 -0.34
N LYS A 168 27.53 -0.76 -0.22
CA LYS A 168 28.34 -1.98 -0.18
C LYS A 168 29.08 -2.20 -1.50
N GLN A 169 28.39 -2.06 -2.63
CA GLN A 169 29.04 -2.14 -3.94
C GLN A 169 30.15 -1.10 -4.09
N ASP A 170 29.98 0.11 -3.55
CA ASP A 170 31.03 1.12 -3.56
C ASP A 170 32.22 0.75 -2.68
N LEU A 171 31.99 0.16 -1.50
CA LEU A 171 33.07 -0.35 -0.64
C LEU A 171 33.85 -1.48 -1.32
N ASP A 172 33.16 -2.39 -2.02
CA ASP A 172 33.78 -3.50 -2.75
C ASP A 172 34.63 -2.99 -3.93
N ASN A 173 34.35 -1.78 -4.43
CA ASN A 173 35.10 -1.10 -5.50
C ASN A 173 36.07 -0.03 -4.96
N ASP A 174 36.42 -0.06 -3.67
CA ASP A 174 37.30 0.91 -2.98
C ASP A 174 36.83 2.38 -3.02
N ARG A 175 35.57 2.64 -3.37
CA ARG A 175 34.95 3.99 -3.41
C ARG A 175 34.37 4.39 -2.05
N LYS A 176 35.21 4.36 -1.02
CA LYS A 176 34.81 4.59 0.40
C LYS A 176 34.08 5.92 0.64
N SER A 177 34.48 7.01 -0.01
CA SER A 177 33.82 8.33 0.15
C SER A 177 32.39 8.32 -0.40
N GLN A 178 32.16 7.66 -1.55
CA GLN A 178 30.82 7.53 -2.14
C GLN A 178 29.93 6.61 -1.30
N ALA A 179 30.49 5.54 -0.74
CA ALA A 179 29.78 4.68 0.19
C ALA A 179 29.33 5.46 1.44
N LEU A 180 30.22 6.28 2.01
CA LEU A 180 29.93 7.11 3.18
C LEU A 180 28.80 8.12 2.92
N GLU A 181 28.81 8.78 1.76
CA GLU A 181 27.75 9.70 1.33
C GLU A 181 26.39 8.98 1.26
N LYS A 182 26.32 7.83 0.60
CA LYS A 182 25.08 7.02 0.52
C LYS A 182 24.56 6.58 1.89
N LEU A 183 25.45 6.22 2.82
CA LEU A 183 25.07 5.86 4.18
C LEU A 183 24.52 7.07 4.96
N ARG A 184 25.10 8.26 4.77
CA ARG A 184 24.61 9.51 5.38
C ARG A 184 23.27 9.93 4.81
N ASP A 185 23.05 9.79 3.50
CA ASP A 185 21.76 10.01 2.87
C ASP A 185 20.70 9.06 3.44
N ALA A 186 21.02 7.77 3.53
CA ALA A 186 20.16 6.76 4.14
C ALA A 186 19.80 7.12 5.59
N LEU A 187 20.76 7.63 6.37
CA LEU A 187 20.52 8.09 7.74
C LEU A 187 19.54 9.26 7.77
N ALA A 188 19.75 10.29 6.96
CA ALA A 188 18.89 11.47 6.90
C ALA A 188 17.43 11.11 6.55
N ILE A 189 17.22 10.13 5.67
CA ILE A 189 15.89 9.63 5.30
C ILE A 189 15.20 8.93 6.48
N ILE A 190 15.93 8.10 7.23
CA ILE A 190 15.38 7.40 8.39
C ILE A 190 15.08 8.38 9.53
N GLU A 191 15.92 9.40 9.74
CA GLU A 191 15.72 10.41 10.78
C GLU A 191 14.44 11.24 10.59
N LYS A 192 14.08 11.54 9.33
CA LYS A 192 12.78 12.18 9.00
C LYS A 192 11.56 11.37 9.46
N ASN A 193 11.73 10.07 9.72
CA ASN A 193 10.68 9.16 10.17
C ASN A 193 10.83 8.79 11.65
N GLY A 194 11.51 9.61 12.45
CA GLY A 194 11.80 9.34 13.87
C GLY A 194 10.59 9.12 14.79
N SER A 195 9.38 9.47 14.34
CA SER A 195 8.12 9.16 15.05
C SER A 195 7.69 7.69 14.95
N VAL A 196 8.28 6.91 14.05
CA VAL A 196 8.04 5.48 13.93
C VAL A 196 9.07 4.72 14.75
N GLU A 197 8.65 3.92 15.74
CA GLU A 197 9.56 3.23 16.66
C GLU A 197 10.61 2.35 15.95
N LEU A 198 10.22 1.68 14.86
CA LEU A 198 11.13 0.85 14.07
C LEU A 198 12.29 1.66 13.46
N SER A 199 12.12 2.96 13.22
CA SER A 199 13.15 3.84 12.66
C SER A 199 14.36 3.98 13.59
N LYS A 200 14.16 3.93 14.91
CA LYS A 200 15.23 4.10 15.91
C LYS A 200 16.29 3.01 15.78
N LYS A 201 15.86 1.76 15.55
CA LYS A 201 16.76 0.61 15.34
C LYS A 201 17.56 0.76 14.06
N GLU A 202 16.92 1.18 12.97
CA GLU A 202 17.60 1.38 11.68
C GLU A 202 18.55 2.57 11.70
N LYS A 203 18.20 3.64 12.42
CA LYS A 203 19.08 4.78 12.70
C LYS A 203 20.37 4.34 13.38
N ALA A 204 20.26 3.59 14.49
CA ALA A 204 21.43 3.10 15.23
C ALA A 204 22.34 2.21 14.37
N ARG A 205 21.74 1.34 13.53
CA ARG A 205 22.48 0.51 12.56
C ARG A 205 23.26 1.35 11.56
N LEU A 206 22.63 2.37 10.97
CA LEU A 206 23.29 3.26 10.02
C LEU A 206 24.42 4.06 10.66
N GLN A 207 24.23 4.58 11.87
CA GLN A 207 25.27 5.28 12.61
C GLN A 207 26.49 4.40 12.88
N MET A 208 26.29 3.12 13.21
CA MET A 208 27.38 2.16 13.39
C MET A 208 28.12 1.88 12.08
N MET A 209 27.38 1.69 10.97
CA MET A 209 27.99 1.49 9.64
C MET A 209 28.81 2.70 9.19
N ILE A 210 28.30 3.92 9.42
CA ILE A 210 29.00 5.16 9.12
C ILE A 210 30.32 5.24 9.89
N LYS A 211 30.29 4.99 11.20
CA LYS A 211 31.50 4.99 12.04
C LYS A 211 32.55 3.98 11.59
N ASP A 212 32.14 2.79 11.14
CA ASP A 212 33.05 1.77 10.62
C ASP A 212 33.68 2.19 9.27
N VAL A 213 32.92 2.85 8.39
CA VAL A 213 33.50 3.39 7.14
C VAL A 213 34.42 4.57 7.40
N GLU A 214 34.04 5.47 8.32
CA GLU A 214 34.86 6.61 8.73
C GLU A 214 36.18 6.16 9.37
N SER A 215 36.16 5.18 10.27
CA SER A 215 37.39 4.68 10.88
C SER A 215 38.36 4.14 9.84
N ARG A 216 37.89 3.45 8.80
CA ARG A 216 38.70 2.91 7.68
C ARG A 216 39.16 3.95 6.66
N LEU A 217 38.54 5.13 6.64
CA LEU A 217 38.94 6.27 5.80
C LEU A 217 40.04 7.06 6.49
N PHE A 218 39.90 7.32 7.80
CA PHE A 218 40.75 8.26 8.53
C PHE A 218 41.88 7.60 9.34
N THR A 219 41.99 6.26 9.39
CA THR A 219 43.14 5.58 10.03
C THR A 219 44.41 5.55 9.19
N LYS A 220 44.35 5.91 7.90
CA LYS A 220 45.54 5.93 7.02
C LYS A 220 46.31 7.26 7.06
N ASP A 221 45.70 8.33 7.55
CA ASP A 221 46.30 9.68 7.50
C ASP A 221 47.16 10.02 8.73
N SER A 222 47.21 9.15 9.75
CA SER A 222 48.01 9.40 10.97
C SER A 222 49.37 8.69 11.00
N SER A 223 49.80 8.04 9.91
CA SER A 223 51.08 7.31 9.84
C SER A 223 52.08 7.87 8.80
N GLU A 224 51.84 9.05 8.21
CA GLU A 224 52.75 9.70 7.25
C GLU A 224 53.36 11.01 7.77
N THR A 225 53.36 11.23 9.08
CA THR A 225 54.14 12.29 9.73
C THR A 225 55.00 11.70 10.84
N GLU A 226 56.08 11.02 10.44
CA GLU A 226 57.33 10.91 11.21
C GLU A 226 58.52 11.09 10.26
#